data_AF-A0A1G9FQ93-F1
#
_entry.id   AF-A0A1G9FQ93-F1
#
_cell.length_a   1.000
_cell.length_b   1.000
_cell.length_c   1.000
_cell.angle_alpha   90.00
_cell.angle_beta   90.00
_cell.angle_gamma   90.00
#
_symmetry.space_group_name_H-M   'P 1'
#
loop_
_entity.id
_entity.type
_entity.pdbx_description
1 polymer ?
#
loop_
_entity_poly.entity_id
_entity_poly.type
_entity_poly.pdbx_seq_one_letter_code
_entity_poly.pdbx_strand_id
1 'polypeptide(L)'
;MLSYLSPFSYHFYRKFGYEVVFEKRQYNISPDAFGSFKIPEKPVERGVWKEQKEAVKDIYDQKMKGAVGPVKRNDWIWENRIMNSDKKKLALYRDEKGIPKGYLLYEFSGENQGNFKINELHALTGRAEKALWEYIGAHAAGFDTFEYTTRSDQRLTHLFREADLNPKMVSSMMARIVDMESFLKQFPFRQTENQEFWLEVTDDTAEWNAGLFKLSMSDGNVQVSSAEQPEEKSRYLKASIHTWTQLFMQFKKATDLQFEGSLISSKETAQALQDSLPEGVPELHDYF
;
A
#
# COMPACT_ATOMS: atom_id res chain seq x y z
N MET A 1 10.43 2.42 -14.33
CA MET A 1 10.26 3.75 -13.71
C MET A 1 10.42 3.71 -12.20
N LEU A 2 9.79 2.75 -11.51
CA LEU A 2 10.03 2.50 -10.09
C LEU A 2 10.84 1.21 -9.91
N SER A 3 11.57 1.14 -8.79
CA SER A 3 12.22 -0.09 -8.32
C SER A 3 11.96 -0.26 -6.83
N TYR A 4 11.57 -1.46 -6.41
CA TYR A 4 11.34 -1.81 -5.00
C TYR A 4 12.34 -2.86 -4.53
N LEU A 5 12.66 -2.86 -3.24
CA LEU A 5 13.48 -3.89 -2.63
C LEU A 5 13.12 -4.13 -1.16
N SER A 6 13.42 -5.32 -0.66
CA SER A 6 13.43 -5.62 0.76
C SER A 6 14.82 -5.33 1.34
N PRO A 7 14.98 -4.33 2.22
CA PRO A 7 16.29 -3.95 2.71
C PRO A 7 16.74 -4.85 3.85
N PHE A 8 17.94 -5.46 3.73
CA PHE A 8 18.64 -5.99 4.91
C PHE A 8 19.17 -4.84 5.80
N SER A 9 19.40 -3.65 5.23
CA SER A 9 19.81 -2.44 5.93
C SER A 9 19.32 -1.19 5.21
N TYR A 10 18.40 -0.46 5.84
CA TYR A 10 17.85 0.79 5.29
C TYR A 10 18.95 1.82 5.00
N HIS A 11 19.91 1.97 5.92
CA HIS A 11 21.02 2.90 5.76
C HIS A 11 21.89 2.55 4.54
N PHE A 12 22.10 1.27 4.27
CA PHE A 12 22.87 0.84 3.11
C PHE A 12 22.18 1.24 1.80
N TYR A 13 20.88 0.95 1.67
CA TYR A 13 20.15 1.23 0.43
C TYR A 13 19.84 2.70 0.20
N ARG A 14 19.76 3.53 1.25
CA ARG A 14 19.68 4.99 1.11
C ARG A 14 20.85 5.59 0.34
N LYS A 15 22.03 4.97 0.39
CA LYS A 15 23.20 5.41 -0.42
C LYS A 15 22.96 5.26 -1.93
N PHE A 16 21.96 4.48 -2.33
CA PHE A 16 21.60 4.21 -3.73
C PHE A 16 20.25 4.84 -4.12
N GLY A 17 19.85 5.93 -3.47
CA GLY A 17 18.62 6.66 -3.82
C GLY A 17 17.31 6.01 -3.37
N TYR A 18 17.35 4.86 -2.68
CA TYR A 18 16.15 4.22 -2.15
C TYR A 18 15.69 4.89 -0.86
N GLU A 19 14.39 4.95 -0.65
CA GLU A 19 13.79 5.41 0.61
C GLU A 19 12.64 4.49 1.05
N VAL A 20 12.38 4.47 2.36
CA VAL A 20 11.22 3.79 2.94
C VAL A 20 9.95 4.48 2.44
N VAL A 21 9.11 3.71 1.77
CA VAL A 21 7.78 4.15 1.32
C VAL A 21 6.66 3.20 1.72
N PHE A 22 6.99 2.03 2.26
CA PHE A 22 6.00 1.09 2.77
C PHE A 22 6.17 0.90 4.27
N GLU A 23 5.09 1.11 5.00
CA GLU A 23 4.94 0.74 6.39
C GLU A 23 3.77 -0.22 6.55
N LYS A 24 3.86 -1.06 7.56
CA LYS A 24 2.85 -2.07 7.87
C LYS A 24 2.43 -1.92 9.31
N ARG A 25 1.16 -2.22 9.56
CA ARG A 25 0.65 -2.38 10.92
C ARG A 25 0.52 -3.87 11.21
N GLN A 26 1.22 -4.34 12.24
CA GLN A 26 1.21 -5.72 12.67
C GLN A 26 0.37 -5.87 13.95
N TYR A 27 -0.54 -6.82 13.92
CA TYR A 27 -1.43 -7.19 15.01
C TYR A 27 -1.10 -8.60 15.48
N ASN A 28 -1.00 -8.76 16.80
CA ASN A 28 -0.97 -10.06 17.48
C ASN A 28 -2.19 -10.07 18.41
N ILE A 29 -3.25 -10.73 17.97
CA ILE A 29 -4.58 -10.63 18.58
C ILE A 29 -4.80 -11.85 19.48
N SER A 30 -5.16 -11.59 20.74
CA SER A 30 -5.57 -12.64 21.67
C SER A 30 -6.93 -13.22 21.25
N PRO A 31 -7.15 -14.54 21.39
CA PRO A 31 -8.46 -15.17 21.21
C PRO A 31 -9.59 -14.48 21.97
N ASP A 32 -9.31 -13.99 23.18
CA ASP A 32 -10.30 -13.33 24.05
C ASP A 32 -10.73 -11.95 23.53
N ALA A 33 -9.96 -11.34 22.63
CA ALA A 33 -10.32 -10.06 22.01
C ALA A 33 -11.49 -10.21 21.02
N PHE A 34 -11.68 -11.42 20.46
CA PHE A 34 -12.78 -11.68 19.53
C PHE A 34 -14.13 -11.61 20.26
N GLY A 35 -15.05 -10.83 19.69
CA GLY A 35 -16.43 -10.79 20.14
C GLY A 35 -17.31 -11.82 19.46
N SER A 36 -18.53 -11.97 19.98
CA SER A 36 -19.64 -12.48 19.18
C SER A 36 -20.07 -11.36 18.23
N PHE A 37 -19.74 -11.42 16.94
CA PHE A 37 -20.40 -10.54 16.00
C PHE A 37 -21.80 -11.12 15.68
N LYS A 38 -22.66 -10.30 15.08
CA LYS A 38 -23.91 -10.82 14.54
C LYS A 38 -23.55 -11.57 13.26
N ILE A 39 -23.79 -12.89 13.28
CA ILE A 39 -23.57 -13.80 12.17
C ILE A 39 -24.20 -13.22 10.89
N PRO A 40 -23.43 -12.96 9.83
CA PRO A 40 -23.99 -12.64 8.52
C PRO A 40 -24.83 -13.81 8.00
N GLU A 41 -25.94 -13.52 7.32
CA GLU A 41 -26.88 -14.55 6.82
C GLU A 41 -26.22 -15.60 5.88
N LYS A 42 -25.08 -15.26 5.27
CA LYS A 42 -24.30 -16.17 4.44
C LYS A 42 -22.96 -16.51 5.10
N PRO A 43 -22.65 -17.79 5.32
CA PRO A 43 -21.38 -18.19 5.89
C PRO A 43 -20.23 -17.97 4.89
N VAL A 44 -19.03 -17.81 5.42
CA VAL A 44 -17.78 -17.93 4.65
C VAL A 44 -17.51 -19.40 4.38
N GLU A 45 -17.16 -19.73 3.14
CA GLU A 45 -16.91 -21.10 2.70
C GLU A 45 -15.41 -21.35 2.54
N ARG A 46 -14.94 -22.56 2.87
CA ARG A 46 -13.57 -22.99 2.54
C ARG A 46 -13.46 -23.17 1.03
N GLY A 47 -12.44 -22.60 0.43
CA GLY A 47 -12.19 -22.64 -1.01
C GLY A 47 -11.04 -23.57 -1.38
N VAL A 48 -11.16 -24.20 -2.56
CA VAL A 48 -10.04 -24.88 -3.23
C VAL A 48 -9.46 -23.92 -4.27
N TRP A 49 -8.14 -23.67 -4.20
CA TRP A 49 -7.48 -22.68 -5.06
C TRP A 49 -7.79 -22.87 -6.56
N LYS A 50 -7.64 -24.11 -7.07
CA LYS A 50 -7.87 -24.43 -8.48
C LYS A 50 -9.26 -24.02 -8.99
N GLU A 51 -10.27 -24.06 -8.12
CA GLU A 51 -11.66 -23.76 -8.45
C GLU A 51 -12.00 -22.27 -8.25
N GLN A 52 -11.34 -21.62 -7.29
CA GLN A 52 -11.72 -20.28 -6.82
C GLN A 52 -10.72 -19.17 -7.24
N LYS A 53 -9.61 -19.51 -7.91
CA LYS A 53 -8.55 -18.57 -8.25
C LYS A 53 -9.02 -17.33 -8.99
N GLU A 54 -9.94 -17.47 -9.93
CA GLU A 54 -10.43 -16.32 -10.72
C GLU A 54 -11.24 -15.34 -9.86
N ALA A 55 -12.02 -15.84 -8.90
CA ALA A 55 -12.72 -14.99 -7.94
C ALA A 55 -11.75 -14.24 -7.02
N VAL A 56 -10.68 -14.90 -6.56
CA VAL A 56 -9.65 -14.29 -5.72
C VAL A 56 -8.90 -13.19 -6.47
N LYS A 57 -8.47 -13.48 -7.71
CA LYS A 57 -7.80 -12.50 -8.58
C LYS A 57 -8.67 -11.28 -8.83
N ASP A 58 -9.95 -11.49 -9.17
CA ASP A 58 -10.90 -10.39 -9.42
C ASP A 58 -11.10 -9.50 -8.18
N ILE A 59 -11.25 -10.10 -7.00
CA ILE A 59 -11.35 -9.34 -5.74
C ILE A 59 -10.07 -8.52 -5.49
N TYR A 60 -8.90 -9.13 -5.69
CA TYR A 60 -7.62 -8.43 -5.52
C TYR A 60 -7.48 -7.27 -6.49
N ASP A 61 -7.74 -7.49 -7.78
CA ASP A 61 -7.61 -6.45 -8.81
C ASP A 61 -8.57 -5.29 -8.55
N GLN A 62 -9.81 -5.57 -8.15
CA GLN A 62 -10.77 -4.54 -7.75
C GLN A 62 -10.31 -3.77 -6.51
N LYS A 63 -9.77 -4.45 -5.51
CA LYS A 63 -9.27 -3.81 -4.27
C LYS A 63 -8.04 -2.95 -4.54
N MET A 64 -7.16 -3.39 -5.44
CA MET A 64 -5.86 -2.75 -5.72
C MET A 64 -5.91 -1.71 -6.84
N LYS A 65 -7.00 -1.60 -7.60
CA LYS A 65 -7.13 -0.69 -8.76
C LYS A 65 -6.76 0.77 -8.47
N GLY A 66 -6.99 1.25 -7.25
CA GLY A 66 -6.65 2.61 -6.80
C GLY A 66 -5.64 2.67 -5.66
N ALA A 67 -5.00 1.55 -5.32
CA ALA A 67 -4.03 1.48 -4.25
C ALA A 67 -2.63 1.90 -4.72
N VAL A 68 -1.80 2.35 -3.79
CA VAL A 68 -0.47 2.90 -4.09
C VAL A 68 0.59 1.83 -3.82
N GLY A 69 1.20 1.31 -4.88
CA GLY A 69 2.33 0.39 -4.79
C GLY A 69 2.08 -1.11 -4.90
N PRO A 70 0.87 -1.70 -4.82
CA PRO A 70 0.70 -3.14 -4.99
C PRO A 70 1.25 -3.66 -6.33
N VAL A 71 1.72 -4.90 -6.31
CA VAL A 71 2.20 -5.57 -7.53
C VAL A 71 1.01 -5.93 -8.40
N LYS A 72 1.08 -5.63 -9.69
CA LYS A 72 0.18 -6.24 -10.67
C LYS A 72 0.55 -7.71 -10.84
N ARG A 73 -0.11 -8.57 -10.05
CA ARG A 73 0.23 -10.00 -9.97
C ARG A 73 -0.10 -10.70 -11.28
N ASN A 74 0.87 -11.42 -11.83
CA ASN A 74 0.63 -12.40 -12.89
C ASN A 74 0.30 -13.78 -12.26
N ASP A 75 -0.05 -14.76 -13.11
CA ASP A 75 -0.41 -16.10 -12.65
C ASP A 75 0.71 -16.77 -11.85
N TRP A 76 1.97 -16.59 -12.25
CA TRP A 76 3.10 -17.19 -11.54
C TRP A 76 3.21 -16.68 -10.09
N ILE A 77 3.01 -15.37 -9.84
CA ILE A 77 3.01 -14.82 -8.48
C ILE A 77 1.88 -15.44 -7.65
N TRP A 78 0.69 -15.60 -8.24
CA TRP A 78 -0.44 -16.22 -7.56
C TRP A 78 -0.18 -17.68 -7.19
N GLU A 79 0.30 -18.48 -8.14
CA GLU A 79 0.60 -19.89 -7.92
C GLU A 79 1.70 -20.03 -6.85
N ASN A 80 2.79 -19.27 -6.95
CA ASN A 80 3.86 -19.28 -5.96
C ASN A 80 3.35 -18.84 -4.56
N ARG A 81 2.44 -17.87 -4.47
CA ARG A 81 1.91 -17.46 -3.16
C ARG A 81 0.99 -18.50 -2.53
N ILE A 82 0.19 -19.23 -3.29
CA ILE A 82 -0.85 -20.10 -2.71
C ILE A 82 -0.44 -21.59 -2.71
N MET A 83 0.30 -22.04 -3.72
CA MET A 83 0.68 -23.45 -3.88
C MET A 83 2.02 -23.82 -3.22
N ASN A 84 2.79 -22.85 -2.71
CA ASN A 84 4.10 -23.14 -2.10
C ASN A 84 4.04 -23.86 -0.75
N SER A 85 2.84 -24.12 -0.19
CA SER A 85 2.71 -24.90 1.02
C SER A 85 1.31 -25.48 1.18
N ASP A 86 1.25 -26.78 1.49
CA ASP A 86 0.01 -27.47 1.86
C ASP A 86 -0.64 -26.90 3.14
N LYS A 87 0.07 -26.03 3.87
CA LYS A 87 -0.45 -25.36 5.07
C LYS A 87 -1.41 -24.21 4.75
N LYS A 88 -1.30 -23.63 3.55
CA LYS A 88 -2.09 -22.47 3.13
C LYS A 88 -3.51 -22.89 2.80
N LYS A 89 -4.45 -22.10 3.28
CA LYS A 89 -5.88 -22.32 3.16
C LYS A 89 -6.52 -21.07 2.58
N LEU A 90 -7.60 -21.30 1.83
CA LEU A 90 -8.42 -20.25 1.23
C LEU A 90 -9.82 -20.32 1.83
N ALA A 91 -10.39 -19.17 2.13
CA ALA A 91 -11.81 -19.02 2.41
C ALA A 91 -12.38 -17.88 1.57
N LEU A 92 -13.65 -18.00 1.18
CA LEU A 92 -14.34 -17.08 0.28
C LEU A 92 -15.69 -16.68 0.86
N TYR A 93 -16.00 -15.39 0.80
CA TYR A 93 -17.32 -14.86 1.09
C TYR A 93 -18.05 -14.51 -0.21
N ARG A 94 -19.31 -14.97 -0.31
CA ARG A 94 -20.23 -14.62 -1.40
C ARG A 94 -21.42 -13.87 -0.82
N ASP A 95 -21.90 -12.87 -1.55
CA ASP A 95 -23.12 -12.15 -1.17
C ASP A 95 -24.39 -12.98 -1.42
N GLU A 96 -25.56 -12.40 -1.15
CA GLU A 96 -26.87 -13.02 -1.32
C GLU A 96 -27.13 -13.51 -2.76
N LYS A 97 -26.44 -12.91 -3.76
CA LYS A 97 -26.55 -13.26 -5.18
C LYS A 97 -25.51 -14.31 -5.60
N GLY A 98 -24.71 -14.83 -4.66
CA GLY A 98 -23.64 -15.77 -4.93
C GLY A 98 -22.37 -15.14 -5.51
N ILE A 99 -22.28 -13.81 -5.55
CA ILE A 99 -21.14 -13.09 -6.14
C ILE A 99 -20.01 -13.01 -5.09
N PRO A 100 -18.77 -13.40 -5.43
CA PRO A 100 -17.62 -13.24 -4.54
C PRO A 100 -17.42 -11.78 -4.12
N LYS A 101 -17.30 -11.52 -2.82
CA LYS A 101 -17.08 -10.16 -2.28
C LYS A 101 -15.92 -10.06 -1.30
N GLY A 102 -15.28 -11.17 -0.94
CA GLY A 102 -14.07 -11.15 -0.13
C GLY A 102 -13.43 -12.52 -0.01
N TYR A 103 -12.14 -12.55 0.29
CA TYR A 103 -11.41 -13.78 0.55
C TYR A 103 -10.42 -13.62 1.70
N LEU A 104 -10.02 -14.77 2.24
CA LEU A 104 -8.99 -14.91 3.27
C LEU A 104 -8.01 -15.99 2.83
N LEU A 105 -6.72 -15.63 2.76
CA LEU A 105 -5.60 -16.56 2.70
C LEU A 105 -4.99 -16.66 4.09
N TYR A 106 -4.87 -17.87 4.62
CA TYR A 106 -4.43 -18.09 5.98
C TYR A 106 -3.69 -19.41 6.14
N GLU A 107 -2.93 -19.55 7.21
CA GLU A 107 -2.25 -20.80 7.56
C GLU A 107 -2.22 -20.99 9.08
N PHE A 108 -1.97 -22.23 9.49
CA PHE A 108 -1.80 -22.58 10.90
C PHE A 108 -0.34 -22.94 11.12
N SER A 109 0.25 -22.47 12.22
CA SER A 109 1.63 -22.77 12.61
C SER A 109 1.74 -23.05 14.10
N GLY A 110 2.78 -23.78 14.52
CA GLY A 110 2.96 -24.21 15.91
C GLY A 110 2.42 -25.63 16.17
N GLU A 111 2.61 -26.09 17.40
CA GLU A 111 2.09 -27.37 17.92
C GLU A 111 0.93 -27.09 18.89
N ASN A 112 -0.05 -28.00 19.02
CA ASN A 112 -1.23 -27.86 19.88
C ASN A 112 -2.08 -26.60 19.55
N GLN A 113 -2.34 -25.73 20.54
CA GLN A 113 -2.98 -24.42 20.35
C GLN A 113 -1.94 -23.49 19.71
N GLY A 114 -1.87 -23.48 18.38
CA GLY A 114 -0.85 -22.75 17.64
C GLY A 114 -1.21 -21.29 17.37
N ASN A 115 -0.65 -20.78 16.28
CA ASN A 115 -0.94 -19.47 15.72
C ASN A 115 -1.82 -19.59 14.46
N PHE A 116 -2.88 -18.79 14.40
CA PHE A 116 -3.67 -18.54 13.19
C PHE A 116 -3.07 -17.33 12.47
N LYS A 117 -2.38 -17.58 11.36
CA LYS A 117 -1.74 -16.51 10.58
C LYS A 117 -2.61 -16.09 9.41
N ILE A 118 -3.04 -14.83 9.41
CA ILE A 118 -3.79 -14.19 8.34
C ILE A 118 -2.77 -13.65 7.33
N ASN A 119 -2.56 -14.39 6.25
CA ASN A 119 -1.60 -14.02 5.20
C ASN A 119 -2.13 -12.89 4.31
N GLU A 120 -3.43 -12.92 3.99
CA GLU A 120 -4.08 -11.89 3.19
C GLU A 120 -5.59 -11.90 3.46
N LEU A 121 -6.19 -10.72 3.65
CA LEU A 121 -7.63 -10.55 3.83
C LEU A 121 -8.07 -9.36 2.99
N HIS A 122 -8.91 -9.61 2.00
CA HIS A 122 -9.48 -8.56 1.17
C HIS A 122 -10.99 -8.70 1.06
N ALA A 123 -11.66 -7.57 1.22
CA ALA A 123 -13.11 -7.45 1.15
C ALA A 123 -13.48 -6.22 0.31
N LEU A 124 -14.47 -6.40 -0.55
CA LEU A 124 -15.04 -5.34 -1.41
C LEU A 124 -16.21 -4.62 -0.74
N THR A 125 -16.73 -5.16 0.37
CA THR A 125 -17.84 -4.57 1.13
C THR A 125 -17.60 -4.76 2.63
N GLY A 126 -18.13 -3.85 3.45
CA GLY A 126 -18.06 -3.99 4.91
C GLY A 126 -18.76 -5.25 5.43
N ARG A 127 -19.76 -5.77 4.70
CA ARG A 127 -20.39 -7.07 5.04
C ARG A 127 -19.43 -8.24 4.83
N ALA A 128 -18.69 -8.24 3.71
CA ALA A 128 -17.68 -9.25 3.45
C ALA A 128 -16.54 -9.20 4.47
N GLU A 129 -16.07 -8.00 4.84
CA GLU A 129 -15.03 -7.84 5.87
C GLU A 129 -15.49 -8.43 7.22
N LYS A 130 -16.68 -8.07 7.68
CA LYS A 130 -17.27 -8.63 8.91
C LYS A 130 -17.42 -10.15 8.85
N ALA A 131 -17.87 -10.69 7.71
CA ALA A 131 -18.01 -12.14 7.55
C ALA A 131 -16.68 -12.88 7.62
N LEU A 132 -15.62 -12.34 7.03
CA LEU A 132 -14.28 -12.91 7.10
C LEU A 132 -13.71 -12.86 8.53
N TRP A 133 -13.90 -11.75 9.25
CA TRP A 133 -13.48 -11.63 10.65
C TRP A 133 -14.26 -12.55 11.59
N GLU A 134 -15.55 -12.76 11.34
CA GLU A 134 -16.36 -13.76 12.04
C GLU A 134 -15.85 -15.18 11.79
N TYR A 135 -15.55 -15.52 10.53
CA TYR A 135 -14.96 -16.80 10.19
C TYR A 135 -13.63 -17.04 10.92
N ILE A 136 -12.80 -16.00 11.05
CA ILE A 136 -11.56 -16.05 11.84
C ILE A 136 -11.89 -16.28 13.32
N GLY A 137 -12.78 -15.46 13.89
CA GLY A 137 -13.16 -15.54 15.31
C GLY A 137 -13.80 -16.88 15.72
N ALA A 138 -14.47 -17.57 14.80
CA ALA A 138 -14.99 -18.92 15.03
C ALA A 138 -13.88 -19.96 15.34
N HIS A 139 -12.61 -19.64 15.05
CA HIS A 139 -11.46 -20.47 15.39
C HIS A 139 -10.83 -20.10 16.73
N ALA A 140 -11.27 -19.04 17.41
CA ALA A 140 -10.61 -18.46 18.60
C ALA A 140 -10.28 -19.50 19.68
N ALA A 141 -11.21 -20.40 20.01
CA ALA A 141 -11.01 -21.42 21.04
C ALA A 141 -9.88 -22.45 20.73
N GLY A 142 -9.42 -22.52 19.48
CA GLY A 142 -8.43 -23.50 19.03
C GLY A 142 -7.00 -22.97 18.87
N PHE A 143 -6.76 -21.67 19.09
CA PHE A 143 -5.47 -21.03 18.85
C PHE A 143 -5.06 -20.13 20.01
N ASP A 144 -3.76 -19.94 20.21
CA ASP A 144 -3.21 -19.07 21.25
C ASP A 144 -3.12 -17.61 20.78
N THR A 145 -2.96 -17.40 19.47
CA THR A 145 -2.74 -16.07 18.90
C THR A 145 -3.18 -16.01 17.44
N PHE A 146 -3.55 -14.81 17.01
CA PHE A 146 -3.91 -14.48 15.64
C PHE A 146 -2.98 -13.39 15.13
N GLU A 147 -2.13 -13.72 14.17
CA GLU A 147 -1.20 -12.78 13.55
C GLU A 147 -1.77 -12.21 12.26
N TYR A 148 -1.78 -10.88 12.16
CA TYR A 148 -2.18 -10.19 10.94
C TYR A 148 -1.33 -8.96 10.67
N THR A 149 -0.83 -8.85 9.44
CA THR A 149 -0.12 -7.66 8.98
C THR A 149 -0.93 -6.99 7.88
N THR A 150 -1.21 -5.70 8.05
CA THR A 150 -2.06 -4.92 7.15
C THR A 150 -1.46 -3.55 6.84
N ARG A 151 -2.16 -2.75 6.02
CA ARG A 151 -1.80 -1.37 5.70
C ARG A 151 -1.56 -0.55 6.95
N SER A 152 -0.61 0.38 6.88
CA SER A 152 -0.16 1.21 8.00
C SER A 152 -1.28 2.00 8.69
N ASP A 153 -2.32 2.39 7.96
CA ASP A 153 -3.45 3.18 8.48
C ASP A 153 -4.62 2.30 8.97
N GLN A 154 -4.76 1.05 8.54
CA GLN A 154 -5.94 0.22 8.81
C GLN A 154 -6.07 -0.10 10.30
N ARG A 155 -7.15 0.39 10.93
CA ARG A 155 -7.48 0.20 12.34
C ARG A 155 -8.55 -0.87 12.49
N LEU A 156 -8.22 -1.94 13.21
CA LEU A 156 -9.14 -3.07 13.39
C LEU A 156 -9.98 -2.98 14.67
N THR A 157 -9.70 -2.05 15.57
CA THR A 157 -10.31 -1.98 16.92
C THR A 157 -11.83 -2.01 16.92
N HIS A 158 -12.47 -1.45 15.89
CA HIS A 158 -13.93 -1.46 15.71
C HIS A 158 -14.53 -2.85 15.48
N LEU A 159 -13.70 -3.85 15.16
CA LEU A 159 -14.09 -5.25 14.95
C LEU A 159 -13.97 -6.07 16.23
N PHE A 160 -13.29 -5.59 17.27
CA PHE A 160 -13.01 -6.41 18.45
C PHE A 160 -13.80 -5.91 19.65
N ARG A 161 -14.06 -6.82 20.61
CA ARG A 161 -14.64 -6.43 21.91
C ARG A 161 -13.65 -5.60 22.69
N GLU A 162 -12.40 -6.05 22.69
CA GLU A 162 -11.29 -5.34 23.28
C GLU A 162 -10.73 -4.34 22.26
N ALA A 163 -10.59 -3.08 22.65
CA ALA A 163 -10.09 -2.04 21.78
C ALA A 163 -8.55 -1.98 21.83
N ASP A 164 -7.93 -2.43 22.91
CA ASP A 164 -6.49 -2.37 23.10
C ASP A 164 -5.74 -3.55 22.44
N LEU A 165 -5.69 -3.53 21.11
CA LEU A 165 -5.03 -4.58 20.30
C LEU A 165 -3.51 -4.40 20.18
N ASN A 166 -2.93 -3.36 20.80
CA ASN A 166 -1.49 -3.09 20.86
C ASN A 166 -0.70 -3.34 19.54
N PRO A 167 -1.12 -2.77 18.38
CA PRO A 167 -0.43 -3.02 17.12
C PRO A 167 0.96 -2.39 17.07
N LYS A 168 1.88 -3.03 16.34
CA LYS A 168 3.21 -2.50 16.06
C LYS A 168 3.28 -1.90 14.66
N MET A 169 3.88 -0.73 14.54
CA MET A 169 4.26 -0.16 13.24
C MET A 169 5.62 -0.69 12.82
N VAL A 170 5.73 -1.17 11.59
CA VAL A 170 6.94 -1.81 11.06
C VAL A 170 7.25 -1.23 9.69
N SER A 171 8.43 -0.64 9.53
CA SER A 171 8.95 -0.27 8.21
C SER A 171 9.17 -1.53 7.36
N SER A 172 8.87 -1.44 6.08
CA SER A 172 8.94 -2.56 5.15
C SER A 172 9.82 -2.21 3.94
N MET A 173 9.42 -2.63 2.75
CA MET A 173 10.20 -2.43 1.54
C MET A 173 10.46 -0.95 1.25
N MET A 174 11.57 -0.72 0.55
CA MET A 174 11.95 0.60 0.05
C MET A 174 11.61 0.70 -1.43
N ALA A 175 11.48 1.93 -1.92
CA ALA A 175 11.36 2.22 -3.33
C ALA A 175 12.36 3.29 -3.76
N ARG A 176 12.61 3.36 -5.07
CA ARG A 176 13.19 4.54 -5.72
C ARG A 176 12.48 4.81 -7.04
N ILE A 177 12.40 6.08 -7.39
CA ILE A 177 12.23 6.49 -8.78
C ILE A 177 13.57 6.23 -9.50
N VAL A 178 13.51 5.49 -10.60
CA VAL A 178 14.67 5.11 -11.42
C VAL A 178 14.89 6.13 -12.53
N ASP A 179 13.81 6.60 -13.14
CA ASP A 179 13.80 7.61 -14.20
C ASP A 179 12.68 8.61 -13.87
N MET A 180 13.08 9.81 -13.45
CA MET A 180 12.19 10.87 -13.01
C MET A 180 11.32 11.43 -14.13
N GLU A 181 11.91 11.67 -15.31
CA GLU A 181 11.18 12.28 -16.43
C GLU A 181 10.08 11.33 -16.92
N SER A 182 10.44 10.07 -17.18
CA SER A 182 9.48 9.04 -17.59
C SER A 182 8.42 8.82 -16.53
N PHE A 183 8.81 8.85 -15.24
CA PHE A 183 7.88 8.72 -14.12
C PHE A 183 6.84 9.84 -14.09
N LEU A 184 7.28 11.10 -14.13
CA LEU A 184 6.41 12.27 -14.08
C LEU A 184 5.41 12.29 -15.26
N LYS A 185 5.83 11.88 -16.46
CA LYS A 185 4.96 11.81 -17.65
C LYS A 185 3.80 10.82 -17.51
N GLN A 186 3.95 9.80 -16.67
CA GLN A 186 2.95 8.75 -16.47
C GLN A 186 2.24 8.85 -15.11
N PHE A 187 2.70 9.74 -14.24
CA PHE A 187 2.13 9.88 -12.90
C PHE A 187 0.71 10.45 -12.97
N PRO A 188 -0.26 9.88 -12.24
CA PRO A 188 -1.67 10.26 -12.34
C PRO A 188 -1.98 11.51 -11.50
N PHE A 189 -1.43 12.66 -11.89
CA PHE A 189 -1.73 13.94 -11.24
C PHE A 189 -3.22 14.25 -11.29
N ARG A 190 -3.75 14.79 -10.19
CA ARG A 190 -5.07 15.40 -10.15
C ARG A 190 -4.98 16.79 -10.75
N GLN A 191 -5.90 17.10 -11.65
CA GLN A 191 -5.99 18.43 -12.25
C GLN A 191 -7.13 19.19 -11.59
N THR A 192 -6.76 20.02 -10.63
CA THR A 192 -7.68 20.94 -9.98
C THR A 192 -7.75 22.26 -10.72
N GLU A 193 -6.60 22.75 -11.24
CA GLU A 193 -6.44 24.05 -11.88
C GLU A 193 -5.28 24.03 -12.89
N ASN A 194 -5.25 25.03 -13.79
CA ASN A 194 -4.11 25.25 -14.68
C ASN A 194 -2.94 25.85 -13.89
N GLN A 195 -1.80 25.17 -13.90
CA GLN A 195 -0.65 25.55 -13.09
C GLN A 195 0.64 24.89 -13.59
N GLU A 196 1.77 25.52 -13.25
CA GLU A 196 3.09 25.04 -13.61
C GLU A 196 3.98 24.94 -12.37
N PHE A 197 4.76 23.87 -12.28
CA PHE A 197 5.73 23.64 -11.22
C PHE A 197 7.12 23.42 -11.80
N TRP A 198 8.14 23.85 -11.06
CA TRP A 198 9.54 23.61 -11.36
C TRP A 198 10.11 22.73 -10.27
N LEU A 199 10.37 21.47 -10.62
CA LEU A 199 10.83 20.43 -9.70
C LEU A 199 12.33 20.22 -9.91
N GLU A 200 13.15 20.72 -8.99
CA GLU A 200 14.59 20.44 -8.96
C GLU A 200 14.85 19.14 -8.19
N VAL A 201 15.59 18.24 -8.83
CA VAL A 201 15.91 16.91 -8.32
C VAL A 201 17.41 16.78 -8.16
N THR A 202 17.84 16.36 -6.97
CA THR A 202 19.23 15.92 -6.74
C THR A 202 19.26 14.40 -6.60
N ASP A 203 20.09 13.73 -7.40
CA ASP A 203 20.33 12.28 -7.34
C ASP A 203 21.83 11.99 -7.55
N ASP A 204 22.51 11.63 -6.46
CA ASP A 204 23.96 11.36 -6.48
C ASP A 204 24.32 10.01 -7.16
N THR A 205 23.31 9.20 -7.51
CA THR A 205 23.53 7.82 -7.99
C THR A 205 23.07 7.59 -9.43
N ALA A 206 22.27 8.50 -9.97
CA ALA A 206 21.73 8.44 -11.31
C ALA A 206 21.64 9.85 -11.89
N GLU A 207 22.69 10.26 -12.59
CA GLU A 207 22.85 11.62 -13.14
C GLU A 207 21.69 12.04 -14.05
N TRP A 208 21.06 11.09 -14.75
CA TRP A 208 19.91 11.36 -15.62
C TRP A 208 18.65 11.81 -14.88
N ASN A 209 18.57 11.59 -13.56
CA ASN A 209 17.49 12.14 -12.73
C ASN A 209 17.79 13.54 -12.22
N ALA A 210 19.06 13.96 -12.19
CA ALA A 210 19.47 15.22 -11.62
C ALA A 210 19.18 16.37 -12.60
N GLY A 211 18.51 17.41 -12.11
CA GLY A 211 18.16 18.56 -12.94
C GLY A 211 16.81 19.19 -12.57
N LEU A 212 16.34 20.08 -13.44
CA LEU A 212 15.11 20.83 -13.25
C LEU A 212 14.05 20.37 -14.27
N PHE A 213 12.89 19.97 -13.77
CA PHE A 213 11.75 19.54 -14.58
C PHE A 213 10.62 20.56 -14.48
N LYS A 214 10.15 21.06 -15.62
CA LYS A 214 8.91 21.85 -15.72
C LYS A 214 7.74 20.89 -15.87
N LEU A 215 6.80 20.95 -14.93
CA LEU A 215 5.55 20.22 -14.92
C LEU A 215 4.41 21.20 -15.20
N SER A 216 3.83 21.12 -16.40
CA SER A 216 2.71 21.98 -16.82
C SER A 216 1.42 21.19 -16.82
N MET A 217 0.44 21.64 -16.06
CA MET A 217 -0.91 21.07 -15.99
C MET A 217 -1.88 22.04 -16.65
N SER A 218 -2.50 21.61 -17.75
CA SER A 218 -3.49 22.43 -18.47
C SER A 218 -4.48 21.57 -19.24
N ASP A 219 -5.76 21.93 -19.22
CA ASP A 219 -6.82 21.39 -20.09
C ASP A 219 -6.89 19.86 -20.17
N GLY A 220 -6.84 19.16 -19.03
CA GLY A 220 -6.88 17.70 -19.03
C GLY A 220 -5.52 17.04 -19.24
N ASN A 221 -4.45 17.78 -19.54
CA ASN A 221 -3.15 17.26 -19.94
C ASN A 221 -2.01 17.65 -18.98
N VAL A 222 -1.10 16.71 -18.77
CA VAL A 222 0.16 16.93 -18.05
C VAL A 222 1.31 16.87 -19.06
N GLN A 223 2.14 17.90 -19.07
CA GLN A 223 3.36 17.95 -19.86
C GLN A 223 4.56 18.08 -18.93
N VAL A 224 5.63 17.36 -19.29
CA VAL A 224 6.89 17.35 -18.54
C VAL A 224 8.02 17.59 -19.52
N SER A 225 8.85 18.59 -19.23
CA SER A 225 10.05 18.92 -19.99
C SER A 225 11.20 19.30 -19.07
N SER A 226 12.44 19.09 -19.51
CA SER A 226 13.61 19.67 -18.83
C SER A 226 13.60 21.20 -18.94
N ALA A 227 14.15 21.87 -17.94
CA ALA A 227 14.37 23.31 -17.92
C ALA A 227 15.80 23.60 -17.42
N GLU A 228 16.37 24.73 -17.83
CA GLU A 228 17.70 25.16 -17.34
C GLU A 228 17.59 26.01 -16.07
N GLN A 229 16.52 26.81 -15.95
CA GLN A 229 16.27 27.70 -14.83
C GLN A 229 14.77 27.84 -14.56
N PRO A 230 14.37 28.11 -13.30
CA PRO A 230 12.99 28.41 -12.99
C PRO A 230 12.58 29.77 -13.55
N GLU A 231 11.30 29.91 -13.94
CA GLU A 231 10.76 31.21 -14.31
C GLU A 231 10.61 32.13 -13.08
N GLU A 232 10.62 33.46 -13.27
CA GLU A 232 10.40 34.40 -12.18
C GLU A 232 8.99 34.21 -11.56
N LYS A 233 8.92 34.19 -10.22
CA LYS A 233 7.67 33.95 -9.47
C LYS A 233 7.02 32.58 -9.76
N SER A 234 7.81 31.61 -10.20
CA SER A 234 7.37 30.22 -10.40
C SER A 234 7.08 29.48 -9.09
N ARG A 235 6.30 28.40 -9.20
CA ARG A 235 6.13 27.40 -8.12
C ARG A 235 7.32 26.45 -8.14
N TYR A 236 8.41 26.90 -7.54
CA TYR A 236 9.66 26.15 -7.48
C TYR A 236 9.75 25.27 -6.22
N LEU A 237 10.18 24.03 -6.42
CA LEU A 237 10.42 23.05 -5.36
C LEU A 237 11.74 22.33 -5.62
N LYS A 238 12.52 22.10 -4.56
CA LYS A 238 13.79 21.36 -4.63
C LYS A 238 13.85 20.27 -3.57
N ALA A 239 14.24 19.07 -3.99
CA ALA A 239 14.37 17.92 -3.10
C ALA A 239 15.33 16.86 -3.68
N SER A 240 15.79 15.95 -2.83
CA SER A 240 16.50 14.76 -3.29
C SER A 240 15.56 13.71 -3.88
N ILE A 241 16.11 12.78 -4.65
CA ILE A 241 15.35 11.65 -5.19
C ILE A 241 14.64 10.83 -4.10
N HIS A 242 15.19 10.77 -2.88
CA HIS A 242 14.56 10.14 -1.72
C HIS A 242 13.25 10.84 -1.34
N THR A 243 13.31 12.16 -1.18
CA THR A 243 12.16 12.99 -0.83
C THR A 243 11.09 12.95 -1.93
N TRP A 244 11.49 13.05 -3.20
CA TRP A 244 10.57 12.91 -4.32
C TRP A 244 9.91 11.54 -4.35
N THR A 245 10.68 10.47 -4.09
CA THR A 245 10.12 9.11 -4.02
C THR A 245 9.09 9.00 -2.90
N GLN A 246 9.37 9.51 -1.70
CA GLN A 246 8.40 9.50 -0.59
C GLN A 246 7.12 10.28 -0.93
N LEU A 247 7.27 11.45 -1.56
CA LEU A 247 6.14 12.29 -1.94
C LEU A 247 5.25 11.60 -2.99
N PHE A 248 5.83 11.16 -4.10
CA PHE A 248 5.04 10.59 -5.20
C PHE A 248 4.51 9.20 -4.90
N MET A 249 5.19 8.45 -4.03
CA MET A 249 4.61 7.25 -3.43
C MET A 249 3.55 7.58 -2.39
N GLN A 250 3.23 8.85 -2.10
CA GLN A 250 2.21 9.26 -1.12
C GLN A 250 2.51 8.74 0.30
N PHE A 251 3.78 8.44 0.58
CA PHE A 251 4.21 8.06 1.91
C PHE A 251 4.23 9.26 2.86
N LYS A 252 4.59 10.43 2.33
CA LYS A 252 4.57 11.71 3.05
C LYS A 252 3.94 12.80 2.20
N LYS A 253 3.27 13.75 2.85
CA LYS A 253 2.69 14.91 2.16
C LYS A 253 3.75 15.94 1.84
N ALA A 254 3.56 16.70 0.76
CA ALA A 254 4.49 17.78 0.38
C ALA A 254 4.62 18.82 1.50
N THR A 255 3.52 19.15 2.17
CA THR A 255 3.50 20.09 3.31
C THR A 255 4.32 19.60 4.49
N ASP A 256 4.32 18.29 4.77
CA ASP A 256 5.07 17.71 5.87
C ASP A 256 6.57 17.71 5.54
N LEU A 257 6.92 17.31 4.31
CA LEU A 257 8.30 17.33 3.82
C LEU A 257 8.87 18.75 3.78
N GLN A 258 8.04 19.75 3.43
CA GLN A 258 8.40 21.16 3.45
C GLN A 258 8.63 21.66 4.88
N PHE A 259 7.73 21.33 5.79
CA PHE A 259 7.86 21.68 7.21
C PHE A 259 9.14 21.13 7.83
N GLU A 260 9.51 19.90 7.48
CA GLU A 260 10.75 19.24 7.93
C GLU A 260 12.02 19.77 7.26
N GLY A 261 11.88 20.58 6.20
CA GLY A 261 13.00 21.14 5.43
C GLY A 261 13.62 20.19 4.40
N SER A 262 13.04 19.00 4.18
CA SER A 262 13.51 18.06 3.15
C SER A 262 13.02 18.42 1.74
N LEU A 263 11.92 19.17 1.64
CA LEU A 263 11.40 19.76 0.40
C LEU A 263 11.49 21.29 0.48
N ILE A 264 12.48 21.88 -0.18
CA ILE A 264 12.67 23.33 -0.20
C ILE A 264 11.63 23.96 -1.12
N SER A 265 10.69 24.69 -0.52
CA SER A 265 9.64 25.45 -1.21
C SER A 265 8.93 26.38 -0.22
N SER A 266 8.09 27.29 -0.74
CA SER A 266 7.12 28.00 0.11
C SER A 266 6.00 27.04 0.55
N LYS A 267 5.33 27.35 1.67
CA LYS A 267 4.20 26.54 2.16
C LYS A 267 3.06 26.50 1.15
N GLU A 268 2.78 27.63 0.50
CA GLU A 268 1.74 27.75 -0.53
C GLU A 268 2.07 26.88 -1.74
N THR A 269 3.34 26.85 -2.15
CA THR A 269 3.81 26.03 -3.27
C THR A 269 3.74 24.53 -2.96
N ALA A 270 4.16 24.12 -1.75
CA ALA A 270 4.04 22.74 -1.30
C ALA A 270 2.57 22.29 -1.23
N GLN A 271 1.69 23.13 -0.70
CA GLN A 271 0.25 22.84 -0.65
C GLN A 271 -0.34 22.70 -2.05
N ALA A 272 -0.02 23.62 -2.96
CA ALA A 272 -0.44 23.54 -4.35
C ALA A 272 -0.03 22.25 -5.05
N LEU A 273 1.22 21.82 -4.86
CA LEU A 273 1.67 20.55 -5.41
C LEU A 273 0.88 19.39 -4.78
N GLN A 274 0.69 19.40 -3.45
CA GLN A 274 -0.07 18.37 -2.74
C GLN A 274 -1.51 18.23 -3.25
N ASP A 275 -2.18 19.34 -3.55
CA ASP A 275 -3.56 19.35 -4.07
C ASP A 275 -3.63 18.73 -5.48
N SER A 276 -2.51 18.71 -6.19
CA SER A 276 -2.36 18.10 -7.51
C SER A 276 -1.98 16.62 -7.46
N LEU A 277 -1.74 16.05 -6.27
CA LEU A 277 -1.41 14.63 -6.10
C LEU A 277 -2.66 13.79 -5.82
N PRO A 278 -2.70 12.52 -6.26
CA PRO A 278 -3.67 11.56 -5.76
C PRO A 278 -3.52 11.39 -4.24
N GLU A 279 -4.61 10.98 -3.60
CA GLU A 279 -4.62 10.55 -2.20
C GLU A 279 -4.59 9.04 -2.12
N GLY A 280 -3.88 8.55 -1.11
CA GLY A 280 -3.67 7.13 -0.91
C GLY A 280 -2.67 6.90 0.22
N VAL A 281 -2.56 5.65 0.62
CA VAL A 281 -1.58 5.16 1.57
C VAL A 281 -0.87 3.98 0.91
N PRO A 282 0.47 3.98 0.85
CA PRO A 282 1.22 2.85 0.33
C PRO A 282 0.85 1.53 0.97
N GLU A 283 0.63 0.52 0.13
CA GLU A 283 0.35 -0.83 0.58
C GLU A 283 1.06 -1.84 -0.31
N LEU A 284 1.75 -2.80 0.32
CA LEU A 284 2.45 -3.85 -0.39
C LEU A 284 2.35 -5.18 0.37
N HIS A 285 1.67 -6.13 -0.25
CA HIS A 285 1.45 -7.47 0.29
C HIS A 285 2.46 -8.51 -0.23
N ASP A 286 3.22 -8.15 -1.25
CA ASP A 286 4.18 -9.01 -1.92
C ASP A 286 5.59 -8.78 -1.34
N TYR A 287 6.43 -9.80 -1.39
CA TYR A 287 7.78 -9.78 -0.87
C TYR A 287 8.73 -10.40 -1.89
N PHE A 288 9.82 -9.70 -2.18
CA PHE A 288 10.83 -10.08 -3.16
C PHE A 288 12.16 -9.34 -2.89
#